data_AF-A0A963IJG1-F1
#
_entry.id   AF-A0A963IJG1-F1
#
_cell.length_a   1.000
_cell.length_b   1.000
_cell.length_c   1.000
_cell.angle_alpha   90.00
_cell.angle_beta   90.00
_cell.angle_gamma   90.00
#
_symmetry.space_group_name_H-M   'P 1'
#
loop_
_entity.id
_entity.type
_entity.pdbx_description
1 polymer ?
#
loop_
_entity_poly.entity_id
_entity_poly.type
_entity_poly.pdbx_seq_one_letter_code
_entity_poly.pdbx_strand_id
1 'polypeptide(L)'
;MSTILCYRGRTVTTGDLETIRALLKAHPAASRRAFSQRLCEHWDWRQPNGTLRDMVCRSLLLVLHRAEHICLPEVRHRPPNNAIVRRRPPPVAVDRSPLEQDLRALRPVELLAVRRTPLEG
;
A
#
# COMPACT_ATOMS: atom_id res chain seq x y z
N MET A 1 19.59 11.63 19.19
CA MET A 1 19.52 10.84 17.93
C MET A 1 18.91 11.72 16.86
N SER A 2 19.56 11.87 15.70
CA SER A 2 19.03 12.72 14.63
C SER A 2 17.92 12.01 13.89
N THR A 3 16.85 12.73 13.58
CA THR A 3 15.76 12.24 12.75
C THR A 3 16.19 12.23 11.29
N ILE A 4 15.98 11.10 10.62
CA ILE A 4 16.24 10.94 9.18
C ILE A 4 15.01 11.34 8.38
N LEU A 5 13.86 10.77 8.72
CA LEU A 5 12.58 11.10 8.11
C LEU A 5 11.41 10.68 8.99
N CYS A 6 10.23 11.19 8.69
CA CYS A 6 8.96 10.69 9.21
C CYS A 6 8.16 10.03 8.07
N TYR A 7 7.71 8.79 8.29
CA TYR A 7 6.96 8.02 7.31
C TYR A 7 5.68 7.45 7.91
N ARG A 8 4.53 7.94 7.43
CA ARG A 8 3.19 7.49 7.88
C ARG A 8 3.06 7.43 9.41
N GLY A 9 3.57 8.47 10.08
CA GLY A 9 3.53 8.61 11.54
C GLY A 9 4.64 7.88 12.30
N ARG A 10 5.56 7.17 11.63
CA ARG A 10 6.76 6.62 12.27
C ARG A 10 7.97 7.50 11.97
N THR A 11 8.63 7.98 13.01
CA THR A 11 9.92 8.67 12.92
C THR A 11 11.04 7.64 12.82
N VAL A 12 11.89 7.78 11.81
CA VAL A 12 13.11 6.98 11.65
C VAL A 12 14.30 7.82 12.09
N THR A 13 15.06 7.31 13.04
CA THR A 13 16.26 7.95 13.58
C THR A 13 17.54 7.36 13.00
N THR A 14 18.68 7.98 13.29
CA THR A 14 19.99 7.40 13.00
C THR A 14 20.19 6.03 13.66
N GLY A 15 19.68 5.83 14.88
CA GLY A 15 19.74 4.53 15.56
C GLY A 15 18.91 3.47 14.85
N ASP A 16 17.70 3.82 14.39
CA ASP A 16 16.87 2.92 13.59
C ASP A 16 17.59 2.50 12.29
N LEU A 17 18.31 3.42 11.64
CA LEU A 17 19.10 3.09 10.44
C LEU A 17 20.19 2.06 10.74
N GLU A 18 20.89 2.20 11.86
CA GLU A 18 21.91 1.23 12.28
C GLU A 18 21.28 -0.14 12.53
N THR A 19 20.14 -0.20 13.20
CA THR A 19 19.37 -1.44 13.40
C THR A 19 18.96 -2.07 12.06
N ILE A 20 18.45 -1.28 11.12
CA ILE A 20 18.06 -1.77 9.79
C ILE A 20 19.27 -2.34 9.04
N ARG A 21 20.42 -1.64 9.07
CA ARG A 21 21.66 -2.09 8.42
C ARG A 21 22.20 -3.38 9.05
N ALA A 22 22.17 -3.48 10.38
CA ALA A 22 22.56 -4.67 11.11
C ALA A 22 21.66 -5.87 10.74
N LEU A 23 20.35 -5.67 10.69
CA LEU A 23 19.39 -6.71 10.29
C LEU A 23 19.57 -7.14 8.82
N LEU A 24 19.87 -6.21 7.91
CA LEU A 24 20.19 -6.54 6.51
C LEU A 24 21.45 -7.40 6.43
N LYS A 25 22.49 -7.05 7.18
CA LYS A 25 23.76 -7.81 7.23
C LYS A 25 23.58 -9.20 7.85
N ALA A 26 22.70 -9.34 8.85
CA ALA A 26 22.38 -10.63 9.45
C ALA A 26 21.58 -11.56 8.52
N HIS A 27 20.87 -10.99 7.53
CA HIS A 27 19.98 -11.73 6.64
C HIS A 27 20.17 -11.38 5.16
N PRO A 28 21.38 -11.56 4.58
CA PRO A 28 21.67 -11.16 3.20
C PRO A 28 20.84 -11.94 2.16
N ALA A 29 20.45 -13.17 2.49
CA ALA A 29 19.64 -14.01 1.62
C ALA A 29 18.13 -13.71 1.69
N ALA A 30 17.67 -12.84 2.61
CA ALA A 30 16.25 -12.55 2.75
C ALA A 30 15.69 -11.77 1.56
N SER A 31 14.50 -12.15 1.10
CA SER A 31 13.77 -11.32 0.15
C SER A 31 13.32 -10.03 0.84
N ARG A 32 13.06 -8.95 0.06
CA ARG A 32 12.50 -7.69 0.60
C ARG A 32 11.21 -7.92 1.41
N ARG A 33 10.41 -8.94 1.06
CA ARG A 33 9.19 -9.33 1.80
C ARG A 33 9.55 -9.94 3.17
N ALA A 34 10.40 -10.96 3.19
CA ALA A 34 10.81 -11.62 4.43
C ALA A 34 11.52 -10.62 5.37
N PHE A 35 12.36 -9.74 4.81
CA PHE A 35 13.02 -8.70 5.58
C PHE A 35 12.01 -7.71 6.20
N SER A 36 11.00 -7.25 5.45
CA SER A 36 9.98 -6.34 5.99
C SER A 36 9.18 -6.94 7.15
N GLN A 37 8.94 -8.26 7.13
CA GLN A 37 8.25 -8.97 8.21
C GLN A 37 9.14 -9.03 9.46
N ARG A 38 10.40 -9.45 9.32
CA ARG A 38 11.39 -9.46 10.41
C ARG A 38 11.58 -8.10 11.05
N LEU A 39 11.64 -7.05 10.25
CA LEU A 39 11.77 -5.69 10.78
C LEU A 39 10.50 -5.26 11.53
N CYS A 40 9.31 -5.63 11.06
CA CYS A 40 8.09 -5.38 11.81
C CYS A 40 8.06 -6.17 13.11
N GLU A 41 8.52 -7.42 13.13
CA GLU A 41 8.61 -8.22 14.37
C GLU A 41 9.59 -7.58 15.35
N HIS A 42 10.77 -7.17 14.88
CA HIS A 42 11.78 -6.52 15.71
C HIS A 42 11.29 -5.21 16.35
N TRP A 43 10.49 -4.44 15.61
CA TRP A 43 9.90 -3.19 16.10
C TRP A 43 8.54 -3.36 16.77
N ASP A 44 8.04 -4.59 16.89
CA ASP A 44 6.65 -4.91 17.21
C ASP A 44 5.62 -4.04 16.45
N TRP A 45 5.90 -3.78 15.18
CA TRP A 45 5.12 -2.85 14.37
C TRP A 45 3.89 -3.53 13.77
N ARG A 46 2.82 -3.56 14.57
CA ARG A 46 1.56 -4.25 14.28
C ARG A 46 0.40 -3.29 14.09
N GLN A 47 -0.63 -3.78 13.38
CA GLN A 47 -1.96 -3.19 13.33
C GLN A 47 -2.73 -3.53 14.63
N PRO A 48 -3.85 -2.85 14.91
CA PRO A 48 -4.69 -3.17 16.08
C PRO A 48 -5.18 -4.63 16.12
N ASN A 49 -5.29 -5.28 14.95
CA ASN A 49 -5.68 -6.68 14.84
C ASN A 49 -4.49 -7.68 15.00
N GLY A 50 -3.31 -7.20 15.43
CA GLY A 50 -2.11 -8.01 15.65
C GLY A 50 -1.30 -8.36 14.38
N THR A 51 -1.83 -8.07 13.19
CA THR A 51 -1.10 -8.33 11.93
C THR A 51 0.08 -7.37 11.76
N LEU A 52 1.19 -7.85 11.20
CA LEU A 52 2.35 -7.02 10.93
C LEU A 52 2.02 -5.93 9.90
N ARG A 53 2.58 -4.72 10.08
CA ARG A 53 2.49 -3.63 9.09
C ARG A 53 3.54 -3.78 7.98
N ASP A 54 3.79 -5.00 7.52
CA ASP A 54 4.89 -5.35 6.60
C ASP A 54 4.80 -4.61 5.25
N MET A 55 3.59 -4.36 4.75
CA MET A 55 3.37 -3.55 3.55
C MET A 55 3.79 -2.08 3.73
N VAL A 56 3.50 -1.48 4.88
CA VAL A 56 3.91 -0.10 5.23
C VAL A 56 5.41 -0.04 5.50
N CYS A 57 5.95 -1.06 6.15
CA CYS A 57 7.38 -1.21 6.38
C CYS A 57 8.16 -1.34 5.07
N ARG A 58 7.66 -2.15 4.12
CA ARG A 58 8.30 -2.30 2.80
C ARG A 58 8.32 -0.99 2.02
N SER A 59 7.27 -0.18 2.11
CA SER A 59 7.24 1.13 1.47
C SER A 59 8.15 2.14 2.18
N LEU A 60 8.29 2.10 3.51
CA LEU A 60 9.30 2.86 4.26
C LEU A 60 10.72 2.51 3.79
N LEU A 61 11.04 1.21 3.73
CA LEU A 61 12.36 0.73 3.30
C LEU A 61 12.69 1.17 1.87
N LEU A 62 11.70 1.18 0.98
CA LEU A 62 11.87 1.70 -0.38
C LEU A 62 12.20 3.19 -0.40
N VAL A 63 11.57 4.00 0.47
CA VAL A 63 11.90 5.43 0.59
C VAL A 63 13.34 5.59 1.09
N LEU A 64 13.72 4.88 2.15
CA LEU A 64 15.09 4.92 2.69
C LEU A 64 16.14 4.50 1.65
N HIS A 65 15.82 3.50 0.83
CA HIS A 65 16.71 3.03 -0.23
C HIS A 65 16.86 4.05 -1.36
N ARG A 66 15.78 4.69 -1.79
CA ARG A 66 15.81 5.75 -2.82
C ARG A 66 16.51 7.01 -2.35
N ALA A 67 16.47 7.28 -1.04
CA ALA A 67 17.23 8.34 -0.41
C ALA A 67 18.67 7.92 -0.06
N GLU A 68 19.12 6.76 -0.55
CA GLU A 68 20.50 6.24 -0.39
C GLU A 68 20.94 5.98 1.07
N HIS A 69 20.01 6.00 2.03
CA HIS A 69 20.31 5.70 3.44
C HIS A 69 20.60 4.22 3.69
N ILE A 70 20.03 3.33 2.87
CA ILE A 70 20.24 1.87 2.93
C ILE A 70 20.31 1.28 1.52
N CYS A 71 20.97 0.13 1.38
CA CYS A 71 20.92 -0.67 0.16
C CYS A 71 20.03 -1.89 0.37
N LEU A 72 18.89 -1.97 -0.33
CA LEU A 72 18.03 -3.15 -0.28
C LEU A 72 18.52 -4.22 -1.23
N PRO A 73 18.37 -5.52 -0.89
CA PRO A 73 18.72 -6.62 -1.79
C PRO A 73 17.93 -6.53 -3.09
N GLU A 74 18.43 -7.14 -4.16
CA GLU A 74 17.79 -7.10 -5.47
C GLU A 74 16.33 -7.58 -5.45
N VAL A 75 15.53 -7.05 -6.37
CA VAL A 75 14.12 -7.43 -6.52
C VAL A 75 14.05 -8.81 -7.15
N ARG A 76 13.72 -9.83 -6.35
CA ARG A 76 13.61 -11.23 -6.81
C ARG A 76 12.28 -11.58 -7.47
N HIS A 77 11.22 -10.82 -7.21
CA HIS A 77 9.89 -11.11 -7.73
C HIS A 77 9.12 -9.80 -7.93
N ARG A 78 8.53 -9.64 -9.13
CA ARG A 78 7.65 -8.53 -9.48
C ARG A 78 6.27 -9.11 -9.75
N PRO A 79 5.35 -9.11 -8.76
CA PRO A 79 4.02 -9.62 -9.00
C PRO A 79 3.35 -8.78 -10.09
N PRO A 80 2.57 -9.42 -10.98
CA PRO A 80 1.81 -8.69 -11.99
C PRO A 80 0.88 -7.69 -11.29
N ASN A 81 0.81 -6.48 -11.82
CA ASN A 81 -0.13 -5.50 -11.29
C ASN A 81 -1.54 -5.91 -11.73
N ASN A 82 -2.28 -6.55 -10.83
CA ASN A 82 -3.63 -7.03 -11.11
C ASN A 82 -4.58 -5.91 -11.60
N ALA A 83 -4.35 -4.64 -11.25
CA ALA A 83 -5.17 -3.54 -11.77
C ALA A 83 -4.88 -3.23 -13.25
N ILE A 84 -3.66 -3.52 -13.72
CA ILE A 84 -3.28 -3.41 -15.14
C ILE A 84 -3.65 -4.70 -15.89
N VAL A 85 -3.54 -5.85 -15.23
CA VAL A 85 -3.81 -7.18 -15.81
C VAL A 85 -5.32 -7.44 -15.90
N ARG A 86 -6.12 -6.90 -14.97
CA ARG A 86 -7.58 -6.93 -15.05
C ARG A 86 -7.99 -6.12 -16.27
N ARG A 87 -8.54 -6.83 -17.27
CA ARG A 87 -9.14 -6.23 -18.46
C ARG A 87 -10.14 -5.17 -18.01
N ARG A 88 -10.07 -3.99 -18.63
CA ARG A 88 -11.12 -2.97 -18.52
C ARG A 88 -12.46 -3.66 -18.84
N PRO A 89 -13.50 -3.50 -18.02
CA PRO A 89 -14.81 -4.05 -18.38
C PRO A 89 -15.22 -3.51 -19.75
N PRO A 90 -15.91 -4.31 -20.57
CA PRO A 90 -16.38 -3.84 -21.86
C PRO A 90 -17.23 -2.58 -21.66
N PRO A 91 -17.15 -1.59 -22.56
CA PRO A 91 -17.99 -0.41 -22.46
C PRO A 91 -19.46 -0.84 -22.48
N VAL A 92 -20.22 -0.36 -21.50
CA VAL A 92 -21.67 -0.55 -21.44
C VAL A 92 -22.31 0.58 -22.24
N ALA A 93 -23.30 0.24 -23.08
CA ALA A 93 -24.12 1.24 -23.74
C ALA A 93 -24.95 1.96 -22.67
N VAL A 94 -24.66 3.24 -22.46
CA VAL A 94 -25.39 4.11 -21.54
C VAL A 94 -26.25 5.05 -22.39
N ASP A 95 -27.52 5.19 -22.03
CA ASP A 95 -28.38 6.21 -22.63
C ASP A 95 -27.82 7.59 -22.32
N ARG A 96 -27.56 8.37 -23.38
CA ARG A 96 -27.01 9.73 -23.30
C ARG A 96 -28.04 10.79 -23.65
N SER A 97 -29.31 10.42 -23.78
CA SER A 97 -30.40 11.35 -24.04
C SER A 97 -30.40 12.45 -22.97
N PRO A 98 -30.37 13.73 -23.36
CA PRO A 98 -30.40 14.83 -22.41
C PRO A 98 -31.64 14.74 -21.52
N LEU A 99 -31.43 14.90 -20.23
CA LEU A 99 -32.52 14.91 -19.26
C LEU A 99 -32.80 16.37 -18.87
N GLU A 100 -33.70 17.01 -19.61
CA GLU A 100 -34.06 18.43 -19.48
C GLU A 100 -35.30 18.62 -18.59
N GLN A 101 -35.18 18.27 -17.32
CA GLN A 101 -36.25 18.47 -16.34
C GLN A 101 -35.70 18.92 -15.00
N ASP A 102 -36.54 19.56 -14.19
CA ASP A 102 -36.16 19.89 -12.83
C ASP A 102 -35.90 18.62 -12.01
N LEU A 103 -34.85 18.62 -11.19
CA LEU A 103 -34.53 17.51 -10.28
C LEU A 103 -35.71 17.12 -9.37
N ARG A 104 -36.62 18.06 -9.05
CA ARG A 104 -37.82 17.77 -8.27
C ARG A 104 -38.78 16.79 -8.96
N ALA A 105 -38.80 16.77 -10.30
CA ALA A 105 -39.62 15.87 -11.11
C ALA A 105 -39.04 14.45 -11.18
N LEU A 106 -37.75 14.30 -10.84
CA LEU A 106 -37.02 13.01 -10.77
C LEU A 106 -37.08 12.32 -9.41
N ARG A 107 -37.79 12.90 -8.44
CA ARG A 107 -37.85 12.34 -7.08
C ARG A 107 -38.75 11.10 -7.04
N PRO A 108 -38.41 10.09 -6.23
CA PRO A 108 -37.28 10.05 -5.29
C PRO A 108 -35.95 9.69 -5.96
N VAL A 109 -34.85 10.28 -5.48
CA VAL A 109 -33.48 9.90 -5.88
C VAL A 109 -32.85 9.15 -4.71
N GLU A 110 -32.37 7.93 -4.98
CA GLU A 110 -31.75 7.06 -3.97
C GLU A 110 -30.27 6.84 -4.29
N LEU A 111 -29.44 6.91 -3.24
CA LEU A 111 -28.02 6.57 -3.33
C LEU A 111 -27.82 5.17 -2.77
N LEU A 112 -27.51 4.21 -3.64
CA LEU A 112 -27.31 2.82 -3.26
C LEU A 112 -25.83 2.47 -3.21
N ALA A 113 -25.40 1.84 -2.11
CA ALA A 113 -24.07 1.27 -2.01
C ALA A 113 -24.01 -0.05 -2.78
N VAL A 114 -23.38 -0.05 -3.96
CA VAL A 114 -23.33 -1.24 -4.82
C VAL A 114 -22.22 -2.22 -4.43
N ARG A 115 -21.23 -1.81 -3.62
CA ARG A 115 -20.08 -2.65 -3.27
C ARG A 115 -20.51 -3.88 -2.47
N ARG A 116 -20.10 -5.07 -2.92
CA ARG A 116 -20.46 -6.40 -2.39
C ARG A 116 -21.95 -6.72 -2.50
N THR A 117 -22.63 -6.17 -3.50
CA THR A 117 -24.04 -6.47 -3.80
C THR A 117 -24.16 -7.10 -5.19
N PRO A 118 -25.30 -7.71 -5.55
CA PRO A 118 -25.56 -8.16 -6.92
C PRO A 118 -25.52 -7.05 -7.99
N LEU A 119 -25.54 -5.78 -7.57
CA LEU A 119 -25.42 -4.61 -8.44
C LEU A 119 -23.95 -4.19 -8.66
N GLU A 120 -22.98 -4.87 -8.03
CA GLU A 120 -21.55 -4.67 -8.29
C GLU A 120 -21.17 -5.36 -9.62
N GLY A 121 -20.91 -4.55 -10.65
CA GLY A 121 -20.43 -5.00 -11.97
C GLY A 121 -18.94 -5.30 -12.03
#